data_AF-A0A1T4N6W0-F1
#
_entry.id   AF-A0A1T4N6W0-F1
#
_cell.length_a   1.000
_cell.length_b   1.000
_cell.length_c   1.000
_cell.angle_alpha   90.00
_cell.angle_beta   90.00
_cell.angle_gamma   90.00
#
_symmetry.space_group_name_H-M   'P 1'
#
loop_
_entity.id
_entity.type
_entity.pdbx_description
1 polymer ?
#
loop_
_entity_poly.entity_id
_entity_poly.type
_entity_poly.pdbx_seq_one_letter_code
_entity_poly.pdbx_strand_id
1 'polypeptide(L)'
;MRYSVIGLLSPNCIACIPTTSGKLLEYYYEYHEQFDAYCDNWTKAENGLWLPHFTLYFNSGIDLGPIIMEMVRKFEPFEGKIVRLELSEINDDGIEVIYTHNLEENNT
;
A
#
# COMPACT_ATOMS: atom_id res chain seq x y z
N MET A 1 -9.58 8.44 0.40
CA MET A 1 -8.17 8.49 0.85
C MET A 1 -7.45 9.55 0.06
N ARG A 2 -6.52 10.27 0.69
CA ARG A 2 -5.73 11.31 0.02
C ARG A 2 -4.30 10.84 -0.19
N TYR A 3 -3.79 11.06 -1.39
CA TYR A 3 -2.45 10.73 -1.83
C TYR A 3 -1.68 12.02 -2.06
N SER A 4 -1.01 12.50 -1.01
CA SER A 4 -0.44 13.86 -0.99
C SER A 4 1.07 13.90 -1.15
N VAL A 5 1.77 12.79 -0.92
CA VAL A 5 3.23 12.77 -0.90
C VAL A 5 3.78 11.50 -1.54
N ILE A 6 4.92 11.67 -2.21
CA ILE A 6 5.81 10.57 -2.56
C ILE A 6 7.11 10.75 -1.79
N GLY A 7 7.77 9.64 -1.48
CA GLY A 7 8.99 9.63 -0.69
C GLY A 7 9.78 8.36 -0.91
N LEU A 8 10.88 8.27 -0.18
CA LEU A 8 11.70 7.05 -0.14
C LEU A 8 11.23 6.17 1.01
N LEU A 9 10.86 4.93 0.70
CA LEU A 9 10.65 3.88 1.70
C LEU A 9 12.00 3.28 2.16
N SER A 10 12.95 3.28 1.23
CA SER A 10 14.36 2.91 1.39
C SER A 10 15.17 3.67 0.33
N PRO A 11 16.52 3.71 0.39
CA PRO A 11 17.33 4.38 -0.62
C PRO A 11 17.05 3.93 -2.07
N ASN A 12 16.53 2.72 -2.25
CA ASN A 12 16.27 2.09 -3.54
C ASN A 12 14.77 1.94 -3.88
N CYS A 13 13.86 2.51 -3.09
CA CYS A 13 12.41 2.40 -3.30
C CYS A 13 11.71 3.75 -3.17
N ILE A 14 11.12 4.23 -4.27
CA ILE A 14 10.20 5.38 -4.26
C ILE A 14 8.78 4.85 -4.13
N ALA A 15 8.06 5.37 -3.15
CA ALA A 15 6.67 5.02 -2.90
C ALA A 15 5.82 6.27 -2.70
N CYS A 16 4.53 6.14 -2.97
CA CYS A 16 3.56 7.12 -2.52
C CYS A 16 2.88 6.61 -1.26
N ILE A 17 2.68 7.53 -0.32
CA ILE A 17 2.20 7.21 1.02
C ILE A 17 0.84 7.91 1.20
N PRO A 18 -0.28 7.17 1.17
CA PRO A 18 -1.58 7.74 1.46
C PRO A 18 -1.67 8.24 2.91
N THR A 19 -2.61 9.16 3.14
CA THR A 19 -3.10 9.37 4.50
C THR A 19 -3.84 8.12 4.97
N THR A 20 -3.34 7.48 6.03
CA THR A 20 -3.98 6.32 6.66
C THR A 20 -5.16 6.78 7.51
N SER A 21 -6.38 6.65 6.99
CA SER A 21 -7.59 7.00 7.73
C SER A 21 -8.82 6.28 7.20
N GLY A 22 -9.91 6.29 8.00
CA GLY A 22 -11.20 5.74 7.64
C GLY A 22 -11.15 4.25 7.29
N LYS A 23 -11.83 3.88 6.20
CA LYS A 23 -12.03 2.48 5.77
C LYS A 23 -10.75 1.66 5.63
N LEU A 24 -9.63 2.25 5.20
CA LEU A 24 -8.37 1.51 5.11
C LEU A 24 -7.89 1.03 6.49
N LEU A 25 -8.04 1.88 7.51
CA LEU A 25 -7.67 1.55 8.87
C LEU A 25 -8.64 0.55 9.49
N GLU A 26 -9.94 0.66 9.16
CA GLU A 26 -10.96 -0.33 9.54
C GLU A 26 -10.59 -1.72 9.00
N TYR A 27 -10.31 -1.85 7.69
CA TYR A 27 -9.93 -3.13 7.09
C TYR A 27 -8.63 -3.71 7.67
N TYR A 28 -7.66 -2.85 8.00
CA TYR A 28 -6.46 -3.29 8.70
C TYR A 28 -6.79 -3.94 10.04
N TYR A 29 -7.62 -3.29 10.87
CA TYR A 29 -8.00 -3.87 12.16
C TYR A 29 -8.87 -5.12 12.04
N GLU A 30 -9.84 -5.15 11.12
CA GLU A 30 -10.68 -6.32 10.86
C GLU A 30 -9.85 -7.53 10.41
N TYR A 31 -8.82 -7.29 9.57
CA TYR A 31 -7.88 -8.33 9.15
C TYR A 31 -7.10 -8.88 10.35
N HIS A 32 -6.55 -8.01 11.20
CA HIS A 32 -5.77 -8.45 12.35
C HIS A 32 -6.61 -9.10 13.45
N GLU A 33 -7.89 -8.75 13.61
CA GLU A 33 -8.79 -9.45 14.53
C GLU A 33 -8.92 -10.94 14.18
N GLN A 34 -8.92 -11.28 12.89
CA GLN A 34 -9.16 -12.66 12.42
C GLN A 34 -7.87 -13.42 12.10
N PHE A 35 -6.85 -12.73 11.58
CA PHE A 35 -5.72 -13.36 10.90
C PHE A 35 -4.35 -12.97 11.45
N ASP A 36 -4.25 -12.20 12.55
CA ASP A 36 -2.95 -11.78 13.10
C ASP A 36 -2.05 -12.95 13.51
N ALA A 37 -2.64 -14.10 13.87
CA ALA A 37 -1.90 -15.33 14.16
C ALA A 37 -1.11 -15.89 12.97
N TYR A 38 -1.46 -15.52 11.74
CA TYR A 38 -0.75 -15.91 10.51
C TYR A 38 0.26 -14.86 10.05
N CYS A 39 0.31 -13.70 10.70
CA CYS A 39 1.21 -12.62 10.32
C CYS A 39 2.65 -12.91 10.76
N ASP A 40 3.59 -12.45 9.94
CA ASP A 40 5.02 -12.52 10.22
C ASP A 40 5.51 -11.25 10.96
N ASN A 41 6.83 -11.14 11.13
CA ASN A 41 7.42 -10.00 11.83
C ASN A 41 7.13 -8.64 11.15
N TRP A 42 6.83 -8.62 9.85
CA TRP A 42 6.60 -7.38 9.10
C TRP A 42 5.13 -6.97 9.12
N THR A 43 4.25 -7.95 9.13
CA THR A 43 2.80 -7.74 8.95
C THR A 43 2.06 -7.71 10.27
N LYS A 44 2.59 -8.28 11.35
CA LYS A 44 1.87 -8.36 12.63
C LYS A 44 1.57 -6.99 13.23
N ALA A 45 0.35 -6.82 13.75
CA ALA A 45 -0.12 -5.55 14.27
C ALA A 45 0.70 -5.01 15.46
N GLU A 46 1.11 -5.90 16.37
CA GLU A 46 1.87 -5.52 17.58
C GLU A 46 3.23 -4.88 17.27
N ASN A 47 3.80 -5.18 16.09
CA ASN A 47 5.10 -4.65 15.68
C ASN A 47 5.00 -3.22 15.13
N GLY A 48 3.81 -2.76 14.75
CA GLY A 48 3.58 -1.39 14.27
C GLY A 48 4.39 -1.03 13.01
N LEU A 49 4.81 -2.03 12.22
CA LEU A 49 5.61 -1.84 11.01
C LEU A 49 4.78 -1.61 9.74
N TRP A 50 3.45 -1.73 9.84
CA TRP A 50 2.56 -1.49 8.72
C TRP A 50 2.56 0.00 8.35
N LEU A 51 3.10 0.28 7.16
CA LEU A 51 3.03 1.58 6.51
C LEU A 51 2.34 1.39 5.16
N PRO A 52 1.06 1.76 5.00
CA PRO A 52 0.39 1.62 3.72
C PRO A 52 1.09 2.51 2.69
N HIS A 53 1.42 1.94 1.54
CA HIS A 53 2.10 2.61 0.45
C HIS A 53 1.85 1.89 -0.88
N PHE A 54 2.17 2.55 -1.98
CA PHE A 54 2.30 1.92 -3.30
C PHE A 54 3.66 2.28 -3.88
N THR A 55 4.41 1.24 -4.23
CA THR A 55 5.71 1.37 -4.88
C THR A 55 5.51 1.95 -6.27
N LEU A 56 6.16 3.09 -6.53
CA LEU A 56 6.17 3.71 -7.85
C LEU A 56 7.38 3.23 -8.66
N TYR A 57 8.52 3.05 -7.99
CA TYR A 57 9.74 2.57 -8.61
C TYR A 57 10.65 1.92 -7.58
N PHE A 58 11.23 0.77 -7.94
CA PHE A 58 12.22 0.06 -7.14
C PHE A 58 13.38 -0.38 -8.02
N ASN A 59 14.61 -0.15 -7.56
CA ASN A 59 15.81 -0.67 -8.21
C ASN A 59 16.91 -0.93 -7.18
N SER A 60 17.17 -2.20 -6.91
CA SER A 60 18.12 -2.64 -5.88
C SER A 60 19.56 -2.17 -6.08
N GLY A 61 19.97 -1.78 -7.29
CA GLY A 61 21.32 -1.33 -7.61
C GLY A 61 21.53 0.19 -7.64
N ILE A 62 20.50 0.99 -7.37
CA ILE A 62 20.56 2.45 -7.54
C ILE A 62 20.06 3.16 -6.28
N ASP A 63 20.82 4.17 -5.83
CA ASP A 63 20.33 5.15 -4.87
C ASP A 63 19.42 6.16 -5.58
N LEU A 64 18.15 6.18 -5.18
CA LEU A 64 17.10 7.02 -5.74
C LEU A 64 16.98 8.39 -5.06
N GLY A 65 17.80 8.66 -4.03
CA GLY A 65 17.91 9.96 -3.37
C GLY A 65 18.02 11.16 -4.32
N PRO A 66 18.87 11.11 -5.37
CA PRO A 66 18.97 12.19 -6.34
C PRO A 66 17.70 12.38 -7.21
N ILE A 67 16.92 11.31 -7.42
CA ILE A 67 15.77 11.30 -8.34
C ILE A 67 14.49 11.77 -7.64
N ILE A 68 14.32 11.42 -6.36
CA ILE A 68 13.06 11.71 -5.64
C ILE A 68 12.73 13.20 -5.60
N MET A 69 13.73 14.09 -5.52
CA MET A 69 13.49 15.54 -5.53
C MET A 69 12.77 16.02 -6.79
N GLU A 70 13.18 15.52 -7.95
CA GLU A 70 12.57 15.89 -9.23
C GLU A 70 11.18 15.28 -9.39
N MET A 71 10.97 14.07 -8.87
CA MET A 71 9.64 13.45 -8.87
C MET A 71 8.67 14.19 -7.94
N VAL A 72 9.10 14.56 -6.73
CA VAL A 72 8.28 15.30 -5.76
C VAL A 72 7.81 16.64 -6.35
N ARG A 73 8.69 17.35 -7.07
CA ARG A 73 8.34 18.62 -7.74
C ARG A 73 7.24 18.50 -8.79
N LYS A 74 7.07 17.31 -9.36
CA LYS A 74 6.08 17.02 -10.42
C LYS A 74 4.90 16.20 -9.92
N PHE A 75 4.90 15.84 -8.64
CA PHE A 75 3.83 15.03 -8.07
C PHE A 75 2.61 15.89 -7.82
N GLU A 76 1.51 15.54 -8.48
CA GLU A 76 0.22 16.16 -8.27
C GLU A 76 -0.60 15.31 -7.28
N PRO A 77 -0.98 15.86 -6.11
CA PRO A 77 -1.82 15.18 -5.15
C PRO A 77 -3.16 14.77 -5.75
N PHE A 78 -3.66 13.61 -5.35
CA PHE A 78 -4.95 13.11 -5.81
C PHE A 78 -5.74 12.42 -4.68
N GLU A 79 -7.02 12.17 -4.94
CA GLU A 79 -7.89 11.41 -4.07
C GLU A 79 -8.28 10.10 -4.73
N GLY A 80 -8.49 9.06 -3.91
CA GLY A 80 -9.00 7.79 -4.39
C GLY A 80 -9.89 7.09 -3.35
N LYS A 81 -10.70 6.17 -3.85
CA LYS A 81 -11.62 5.35 -3.07
C LYS A 81 -11.20 3.88 -3.19
N ILE A 82 -11.20 3.17 -2.07
CA ILE A 82 -11.08 1.71 -2.10
C ILE A 82 -12.47 1.17 -2.48
N VAL A 83 -12.53 0.45 -3.60
CA VAL A 83 -13.79 -0.11 -4.12
C VAL A 83 -13.83 -1.64 -3.99
N ARG A 84 -12.70 -2.26 -3.67
CA ARG A 84 -12.49 -3.71 -3.74
C ARG A 84 -11.26 -4.12 -2.95
N LEU A 85 -11.29 -5.34 -2.40
CA LEU A 85 -10.14 -6.05 -1.86
C LEU A 85 -9.87 -7.27 -2.73
N GLU A 86 -8.60 -7.52 -3.03
CA GLU A 86 -8.15 -8.62 -3.87
C GLU A 86 -7.10 -9.43 -3.11
N LEU A 87 -7.24 -10.76 -3.12
CA LEU A 87 -6.20 -11.68 -2.69
C LEU A 87 -5.44 -12.13 -3.93
N SER A 88 -4.13 -11.92 -3.92
CA SER A 88 -3.26 -12.27 -5.04
C SER A 88 -2.14 -13.19 -4.60
N GLU A 89 -1.76 -14.13 -5.46
CA GLU A 89 -0.53 -14.91 -5.34
C GLU A 89 0.56 -14.32 -6.24
N ILE A 90 1.80 -14.35 -5.76
CA ILE A 90 2.97 -13.95 -6.53
C ILE A 90 3.76 -15.20 -6.88
N ASN A 91 3.97 -15.43 -8.17
CA ASN A 91 4.71 -16.56 -8.71
C ASN A 91 5.69 -16.08 -9.80
N ASP A 92 6.40 -17.02 -10.43
CA ASP A 92 7.40 -16.72 -11.47
C ASP A 92 6.81 -16.01 -12.70
N ASP A 93 5.51 -16.20 -12.96
CA ASP A 93 4.78 -15.59 -14.09
C ASP A 93 4.20 -14.20 -13.74
N GLY A 94 4.27 -13.78 -12.47
CA GLY A 94 3.85 -12.46 -12.01
C GLY A 94 2.87 -12.50 -10.84
N ILE A 95 1.86 -11.62 -10.89
CA ILE A 95 0.84 -11.48 -9.85
C ILE A 95 -0.49 -11.98 -10.40
N GLU A 96 -1.08 -12.98 -9.75
CA GLU A 96 -2.39 -13.54 -10.10
C GLU A 96 -3.41 -13.23 -9.01
N VAL A 97 -4.56 -12.66 -9.37
CA VAL A 97 -5.68 -12.43 -8.44
C VAL A 97 -6.52 -13.71 -8.32
N ILE A 98 -6.58 -14.30 -7.13
CA ILE A 98 -7.28 -15.57 -6.86
C ILE A 98 -8.63 -15.35 -6.18
N TYR A 99 -8.80 -14.22 -5.48
CA TYR A 99 -10.09 -13.86 -4.89
C TYR A 99 -10.32 -12.36 -4.96
N THR A 100 -11.60 -11.98 -5.06
CA THR A 100 -12.03 -10.60 -5.19
C THR A 100 -13.27 -10.36 -4.36
N HIS A 101 -13.23 -9.32 -3.53
CA HIS A 101 -14.35 -8.87 -2.71
C HIS A 101 -14.65 -7.40 -3.02
N ASN A 102 -15.79 -7.13 -3.67
CA ASN A 102 -16.24 -5.78 -3.95
C ASN A 102 -16.79 -5.13 -2.67
N LEU A 103 -16.36 -3.91 -2.38
CA LEU A 103 -16.72 -3.16 -1.18
C LEU A 103 -17.91 -2.21 -1.41
N GLU A 104 -18.65 -2.39 -2.49
CA GLU A 104 -19.87 -1.62 -2.72
C GLU A 104 -21.01 -2.10 -1.81
N GLU A 105 -21.59 -1.16 -1.04
CA GLU A 105 -22.95 -1.26 -0.53
C GLU A 105 -23.89 -0.49 -1.46
N ASN A 106 -24.86 -1.22 -2.02
CA ASN A 106 -26.23 -0.81 -2.40
C ASN A 106 -26.48 0.69 -2.66
N ASN A 107 -26.61 1.06 -3.94
CA ASN A 107 -27.51 2.16 -4.32
C ASN A 107 -28.96 1.67 -4.15
N THR A 108 -29.55 1.86 -2.97
CA THR A 108 -31.01 2.02 -2.83
C THR A 108 -31.38 3.48 -2.92
#